data_AF-A0A969GLB3-F1
#
_entry.id   AF-A0A969GLB3-F1
#
_cell.length_a   1.000
_cell.length_b   1.000
_cell.length_c   1.000
_cell.angle_alpha   90.00
_cell.angle_beta   90.00
_cell.angle_gamma   90.00
#
_symmetry.space_group_name_H-M   'P 1'
#
loop_
_entity.id
_entity.type
_entity.pdbx_description
1 polymer ?
#
loop_
_entity_poly.entity_id
_entity_poly.type
_entity_poly.pdbx_seq_one_letter_code
_entity_poly.pdbx_strand_id
1 'polypeptide(L)' 'AFQVPLTSSLPVIGEVDVITERFVRVAHSHNIQVHAWTINDPAEMERLIGLGVDGIITDRPDLLLEVVQ' A
#
# COMPACT_ATOMS: atom_id res chain seq x y z
N ALA A 1 4.05 -7.13 -10.43
CA ALA A 1 3.55 -6.41 -9.25
C ALA A 1 2.50 -5.39 -9.67
N PHE A 2 1.42 -5.24 -8.90
CA PHE A 2 0.54 -4.08 -8.99
C PHE A 2 1.18 -2.91 -8.26
N GLN A 3 1.25 -1.75 -8.91
CA GLN A 3 1.63 -0.49 -8.28
C GLN A 3 0.38 0.38 -8.21
N VAL A 4 -0.09 0.66 -6.99
CA VAL A 4 -1.39 1.30 -6.77
C VAL A 4 -1.28 2.46 -5.77
N PRO A 5 -2.07 3.53 -5.95
CA PRO A 5 -2.19 4.59 -4.95
C PRO A 5 -2.98 4.09 -3.73
N LEU A 6 -2.96 4.83 -2.62
CA LEU A 6 -3.78 4.51 -1.44
C LEU A 6 -5.25 4.69 -1.72
N THR A 7 -5.59 5.85 -2.29
CA THR A 7 -6.94 6.23 -2.62
C THR A 7 -7.05 6.56 -4.10
N SER A 8 -8.24 6.36 -4.65
CA SER A 8 -8.59 6.80 -6.00
C SER A 8 -9.93 7.53 -5.96
N SER A 9 -10.01 8.66 -6.67
CA SER A 9 -11.23 9.45 -6.79
C SER A 9 -12.03 8.99 -8.00
N LEU A 10 -13.27 8.53 -7.76
CA LEU A 10 -14.17 8.05 -8.80
C LEU A 10 -15.39 8.97 -8.92
N PRO A 11 -15.84 9.30 -10.16
CA PRO A 11 -16.87 10.33 -10.38
C PRO A 11 -18.22 10.10 -9.67
N VAL A 12 -18.58 8.85 -9.39
CA VAL A 12 -19.90 8.47 -8.87
C VAL A 12 -19.87 8.15 -7.37
N ILE A 13 -18.75 7.64 -6.87
CA ILE A 13 -18.67 7.08 -5.50
C ILE A 13 -17.64 7.77 -4.60
N GLY A 14 -16.93 8.78 -5.12
CA GLY A 14 -15.97 9.57 -4.33
C GLY A 14 -14.61 8.88 -4.17
N GLU A 15 -13.91 9.18 -3.08
CA GLU A 15 -12.63 8.57 -2.74
C GLU A 15 -12.82 7.13 -2.25
N VAL A 16 -11.99 6.23 -2.77
CA VAL A 16 -12.02 4.81 -2.42
C VAL A 16 -10.61 4.35 -2.04
N ASP A 17 -10.50 3.65 -0.92
CA ASP A 17 -9.28 2.93 -0.54
C ASP A 17 -9.03 1.78 -1.52
N VAL A 18 -7.93 1.88 -2.26
CA VAL A 18 -7.53 0.87 -3.25
C VAL A 18 -6.87 -0.32 -2.56
N ILE A 19 -6.05 -0.05 -1.53
CA ILE A 19 -5.31 -1.09 -0.80
C ILE A 19 -6.13 -1.54 0.41
N THR A 20 -6.81 -2.66 0.24
CA THR A 20 -7.54 -3.37 1.30
C THR A 20 -6.95 -4.76 1.52
N GLU A 21 -7.19 -5.37 2.69
CA GLU A 21 -6.77 -6.75 2.96
C GLU A 21 -7.32 -7.74 1.91
N ARG A 22 -8.56 -7.53 1.46
CA ARG A 22 -9.17 -8.34 0.40
C ARG A 22 -8.41 -8.19 -0.92
N PHE A 23 -8.03 -6.97 -1.28
CA PHE A 23 -7.27 -6.70 -2.50
C PHE A 23 -5.92 -7.41 -2.47
N VAL A 24 -5.16 -7.26 -1.38
CA VAL A 24 -3.85 -7.90 -1.19
C VAL A 24 -3.97 -9.42 -1.27
N ARG A 25 -4.91 -10.01 -0.53
CA ARG A 25 -5.13 -11.47 -0.54
C ARG A 25 -5.45 -12.02 -1.93
N VAL A 26 -6.27 -11.31 -2.71
CA VAL A 26 -6.61 -11.73 -4.08
C VAL A 26 -5.38 -11.63 -4.99
N ALA A 27 -4.62 -10.52 -4.91
CA ALA A 27 -3.38 -10.39 -5.67
C ALA A 27 -2.39 -11.53 -5.36
N HIS A 28 -2.20 -11.84 -4.08
CA HIS A 28 -1.35 -12.94 -3.63
C HIS A 28 -1.83 -14.31 -4.11
N SER A 29 -3.15 -14.58 -4.15
CA SER A 29 -3.69 -15.84 -4.70
C SER A 29 -3.38 -16.03 -6.19
N HIS A 30 -3.03 -14.96 -6.90
CA HIS A 30 -2.58 -14.97 -8.28
C HIS A 30 -1.05 -14.84 -8.43
N ASN A 31 -0.29 -14.96 -7.33
CA ASN A 31 1.16 -14.74 -7.28
C ASN A 31 1.57 -13.32 -7.75
N ILE A 32 0.72 -12.32 -7.51
CA ILE A 32 1.00 -10.92 -7.86
C ILE A 32 1.35 -10.15 -6.60
N GLN A 33 2.55 -9.55 -6.59
CA GLN A 33 2.98 -8.63 -5.54
C GLN A 33 2.23 -7.29 -5.61
N VAL A 34 2.02 -6.64 -4.46
CA VAL A 34 1.37 -5.33 -4.33
C VAL A 34 2.37 -4.32 -3.77
N HIS A 35 2.63 -3.24 -4.51
CA HIS A 35 3.47 -2.13 -4.08
C HIS A 35 2.64 -0.84 -3.94
N ALA A 36 2.78 -0.14 -2.81
CA ALA A 36 2.16 1.15 -2.54
C ALA A 36 3.09 2.31 -2.91
N TRP A 37 2.56 3.39 -3.49
CA TRP A 37 3.32 4.62 -3.77
C TRP A 37 2.46 5.87 -3.59
N THR A 38 3.00 7.04 -3.21
CA THR A 38 4.27 7.29 -2.50
C THR A 38 3.94 7.59 -1.04
N ILE A 39 4.52 6.85 -0.09
CA ILE A 39 4.11 6.89 1.33
C ILE A 39 5.22 7.49 2.16
N ASN A 40 4.94 8.60 2.84
CA ASN A 40 5.93 9.33 3.62
C ASN A 40 5.57 9.41 5.12
N ASP A 41 4.43 8.86 5.51
CA ASP A 41 3.96 8.81 6.90
C ASP A 41 4.23 7.42 7.54
N PRO A 42 4.95 7.35 8.67
CA PRO A 42 5.28 6.07 9.33
C PRO A 42 4.06 5.26 9.77
N ALA A 43 3.00 5.91 10.29
CA ALA A 43 1.82 5.19 10.74
C ALA A 43 1.10 4.52 9.56
N GLU A 44 1.09 5.19 8.41
CA GLU A 44 0.57 4.62 7.17
C GLU A 44 1.46 3.49 6.62
N MET A 45 2.79 3.59 6.76
CA MET A 45 3.70 2.48 6.43
C MET A 45 3.39 1.25 7.28
N GLU A 46 3.27 1.41 8.60
CA GLU A 46 2.89 0.34 9.53
C GLU A 46 1.55 -0.31 9.15
N ARG A 47 0.56 0.52 8.82
CA ARG A 47 -0.77 0.05 8.39
C ARG A 47 -0.68 -0.79 7.12
N LEU A 48 0.04 -0.32 6.11
CA LEU A 48 0.18 -1.00 4.82
C LEU A 48 0.97 -2.31 4.96
N ILE A 49 2.03 -2.32 5.77
CA ILE A 49 2.76 -3.54 6.11
C ILE A 49 1.83 -4.54 6.81
N GLY A 50 1.01 -4.08 7.76
CA GLY A 50 0.00 -4.90 8.42
C GLY A 50 -1.06 -5.46 7.47
N LEU A 51 -1.37 -4.77 6.37
CA LEU A 51 -2.25 -5.25 5.30
C LEU A 51 -1.57 -6.26 4.35
N GLY A 52 -0.26 -6.43 4.44
CA GLY A 52 0.52 -7.40 3.66
C GLY A 52 1.00 -6.88 2.30
N VAL A 53 1.19 -5.57 2.12
CA VAL A 53 1.85 -5.07 0.90
C VAL A 53 3.29 -5.59 0.83
N ASP A 54 3.74 -5.91 -0.39
CA ASP A 54 5.07 -6.47 -0.63
C ASP A 54 6.15 -5.39 -0.77
N GLY A 55 5.75 -4.14 -0.96
CA GLY A 55 6.68 -3.03 -1.11
C GLY A 55 6.02 -1.67 -0.88
N ILE A 56 6.82 -0.74 -0.34
CA ILE A 56 6.46 0.66 -0.16
C ILE A 56 7.47 1.51 -0.93
N ILE A 57 6.97 2.36 -1.81
CA ILE A 57 7.73 3.40 -2.48
C ILE A 57 7.58 4.68 -1.64
N THR A 58 8.71 5.26 -1.23
CA THR A 58 8.78 6.38 -0.29
C THR A 58 9.89 7.36 -0.66
N ASP A 59 9.69 8.64 -0.37
CA ASP A 59 10.74 9.65 -0.38
C ASP A 59 11.48 9.72 0.97
N ARG A 60 11.00 8.98 1.97
CA ARG A 60 11.52 8.89 3.35
C ARG A 60 11.98 7.47 3.68
N PRO A 61 13.02 6.97 3.00
CA PRO A 61 13.57 5.63 3.27
C PRO A 61 14.14 5.52 4.68
N ASP A 62 14.55 6.64 5.29
CA ASP A 62 14.98 6.72 6.68
C ASP A 62 13.86 6.28 7.64
N LEU A 63 12.64 6.81 7.46
CA LEU A 63 11.49 6.44 8.27
C LEU A 63 11.02 5.01 7.99
N LEU A 64 11.03 4.58 6.72
CA LEU A 64 10.65 3.21 6.38
C LEU A 64 11.61 2.19 7.01
N LEU A 65 12.91 2.49 7.08
CA LEU A 65 13.88 1.64 7.78
C LEU A 65 13.57 1.51 9.27
N GLU A 66 13.16 2.58 9.94
CA GLU A 66 12.75 2.53 11.36
C GLU A 66 11.50 1.65 11.57
N VAL A 67 10.56 1.64 10.62
CA VAL A 67 9.32 0.86 10.69
C VAL A 67 9.53 -0.64 10.47
N VAL A 68 10.52 -1.05 9.65
CA VAL A 68 10.73 -2.46 9.27
C VAL A 68 11.77 -3.21 10.12
N GLN A 69 12.47 -2.52 11.01
CA GLN A 69 13.48 -3.09 11.92
C GLN A 69 12.87 -3.66 13.20
#